data_AF-A0A518WAN9-F1
#
_entry.id   AF-A0A518WAN9-F1
#
_cell.length_a   1.000
_cell.length_b   1.000
_cell.length_c   1.000
_cell.angle_alpha   90.00
_cell.angle_beta   90.00
_cell.angle_gamma   90.00
#
_symmetry.space_group_name_H-M   'P 1'
#
loop_
_entity.id
_entity.type
_entity.pdbx_description
1 polymer ?
#
loop_
_entity_poly.entity_id
_entity_poly.type
_entity_poly.pdbx_seq_one_letter_code
_entity_poly.pdbx_strand_id
1 'polypeptide(L)'
;MSVPTISAPTASVPRLVLALPHDRAVLDGGWWPRSWDPGTELPGLVLALSERHGRIRHLMLNIHAWESRTRRLTVGPDLVRIGWFDTLDPALLVATTGRDLQVDLLVVPPATPTAVAEWAMATAADPANRRRAPDILAVAPDRPGATAATGSDTCAVWDNEGGSTRLAGGGRVRARDGVDAA
;
A
#
# COMPACT_ATOMS: atom_id res chain seq x y z
N MET A 1 11.53 -35.96 -15.10
CA MET A 1 11.90 -34.73 -14.37
C MET A 1 10.62 -33.99 -14.04
N SER A 2 10.14 -34.09 -12.80
CA SER A 2 8.89 -33.45 -12.38
C SER A 2 9.14 -31.98 -12.08
N VAL A 3 8.45 -31.10 -12.81
CA VAL A 3 8.35 -29.67 -12.46
C VAL A 3 7.48 -29.58 -11.21
N PRO A 4 7.89 -28.88 -10.13
CA PRO A 4 7.00 -28.67 -9.00
C PRO A 4 5.85 -27.76 -9.45
N THR A 5 4.68 -28.35 -9.69
CA THR A 5 3.42 -27.63 -9.84
C THR A 5 2.95 -27.25 -8.43
N ILE A 6 3.23 -26.03 -8.00
CA ILE A 6 2.57 -25.47 -6.82
C ILE A 6 1.14 -25.12 -7.25
N SER A 7 0.21 -26.06 -7.03
CA SER A 7 -1.23 -25.80 -7.16
C SER A 7 -1.66 -25.00 -5.94
N ALA A 8 -1.70 -23.67 -6.02
CA ALA A 8 -2.01 -22.80 -4.88
C ALA A 8 -3.47 -22.99 -4.41
N PRO A 9 -3.73 -23.61 -3.23
CA PRO A 9 -5.03 -23.49 -2.59
C PRO A 9 -5.04 -22.15 -1.84
N THR A 10 -5.81 -21.17 -2.31
CA THR A 10 -5.97 -19.83 -1.71
C THR A 10 -4.65 -19.04 -1.58
N ALA A 11 -4.20 -18.44 -2.68
CA ALA A 11 -3.20 -17.39 -2.59
C ALA A 11 -3.69 -16.30 -1.62
N SER A 12 -2.91 -16.00 -0.58
CA SER A 12 -3.26 -14.96 0.40
C SER A 12 -3.30 -13.59 -0.28
N VAL A 13 -4.25 -12.74 0.10
CA VAL A 13 -4.30 -11.35 -0.39
C VAL A 13 -2.98 -10.65 0.00
N PRO A 14 -2.17 -10.18 -0.97
CA PRO A 14 -0.89 -9.55 -0.67
C PRO A 14 -1.11 -8.20 0.02
N ARG A 15 -0.21 -7.83 0.93
CA ARG A 15 -0.16 -6.47 1.49
C ARG A 15 0.53 -5.57 0.46
N LEU A 16 -0.27 -5.02 -0.45
CA LEU A 16 0.20 -4.31 -1.64
C LEU A 16 -0.49 -2.95 -1.74
N VAL A 17 0.32 -1.90 -1.92
CA VAL A 17 -0.15 -0.54 -2.24
C VAL A 17 0.50 -0.15 -3.56
N LEU A 18 -0.31 0.20 -4.55
CA LEU A 18 0.18 0.61 -5.87
C LEU A 18 -0.04 2.11 -6.07
N ALA A 19 0.92 2.76 -6.70
CA ALA A 19 0.80 4.13 -7.15
C ALA A 19 -0.28 4.25 -8.23
N LEU A 20 -0.88 5.43 -8.35
CA LEU A 20 -1.63 5.78 -9.55
C LEU A 20 -0.65 5.94 -10.73
N PRO A 21 -1.07 5.59 -11.96
CA PRO A 21 -0.21 5.73 -13.13
C PRO A 21 0.38 7.14 -13.25
N HIS A 22 1.71 7.24 -13.32
CA HIS A 22 2.40 8.52 -13.46
C HIS A 22 3.74 8.35 -14.20
N ASP A 23 3.96 9.15 -15.24
CA ASP A 23 5.11 9.02 -16.16
C ASP A 23 6.48 9.22 -15.51
N ARG A 24 6.52 9.72 -14.27
CA ARG A 24 7.76 10.11 -13.59
C ARG A 24 7.97 9.43 -12.24
N ALA A 25 7.13 8.47 -11.85
CA ALA A 25 7.32 7.76 -10.59
C ALA A 25 8.60 6.89 -10.65
N VAL A 26 9.36 6.83 -9.54
CA VAL A 26 10.55 5.98 -9.44
C VAL A 26 10.18 4.55 -9.04
N LEU A 27 9.06 4.39 -8.34
CA LEU A 27 8.48 3.12 -7.94
C LEU A 27 6.98 3.16 -8.28
N ASP A 28 6.43 2.01 -8.61
CA ASP A 28 5.02 1.80 -8.90
C ASP A 28 4.22 1.38 -7.67
N GLY A 29 4.86 1.25 -6.52
CA GLY A 29 4.22 0.91 -5.26
C GLY A 29 5.13 0.22 -4.25
N GLY A 30 4.51 -0.25 -3.17
CA GLY A 30 5.15 -0.99 -2.10
C GLY A 30 4.40 -2.27 -1.77
N TRP A 31 5.17 -3.31 -1.48
CA TRP A 31 4.71 -4.63 -1.09
C TRP A 31 5.39 -5.06 0.21
N TRP A 32 4.58 -5.57 1.15
CA TRP A 32 5.06 -6.09 2.42
C TRP A 32 4.77 -7.59 2.54
N PRO A 33 5.68 -8.47 2.09
CA PRO A 33 5.54 -9.92 2.24
C PRO A 33 5.39 -10.33 3.71
N ARG A 34 4.67 -11.42 3.99
CA ARG A 34 4.53 -11.96 5.35
C ARG A 34 5.67 -12.88 5.75
N SER A 35 6.39 -13.42 4.77
CA SER A 35 7.54 -14.32 4.92
C SER A 35 8.52 -14.14 3.76
N TRP A 36 9.67 -14.81 3.82
CA TRP A 36 10.63 -14.87 2.71
C TRP A 36 10.49 -16.15 1.86
N ASP A 37 9.36 -16.87 2.01
CA ASP A 37 9.06 -18.03 1.18
C ASP A 37 8.36 -17.59 -0.12
N PRO A 38 9.03 -17.70 -1.28
CA PRO A 38 8.43 -17.27 -2.54
C PRO A 38 7.23 -18.13 -2.95
N GLY A 39 7.11 -19.37 -2.46
CA GLY A 39 6.00 -20.27 -2.80
C GLY A 39 4.66 -19.81 -2.22
N THR A 40 4.68 -19.15 -1.07
CA THR A 40 3.48 -18.62 -0.40
C THR A 40 3.19 -17.17 -0.79
N GLU A 41 4.24 -16.38 -1.05
CA GLU A 41 4.13 -14.94 -1.26
C GLU A 41 3.87 -14.55 -2.73
N LEU A 42 4.63 -15.12 -3.68
CA LEU A 42 4.58 -14.69 -5.08
C LEU A 42 3.27 -14.99 -5.80
N PRO A 43 2.54 -16.10 -5.54
CA PRO A 43 1.27 -16.35 -6.22
C PRO A 43 0.24 -15.23 -6.00
N GLY A 44 0.10 -14.78 -4.74
CA GLY A 44 -0.83 -13.71 -4.38
C GLY A 44 -0.41 -12.38 -4.98
N LEU A 45 0.89 -12.06 -4.97
CA LEU A 45 1.43 -10.86 -5.60
C LEU A 45 1.17 -10.85 -7.11
N VAL A 46 1.45 -11.96 -7.82
CA VAL A 46 1.24 -12.07 -9.27
C VAL A 46 -0.22 -11.86 -9.65
N LEU A 47 -1.16 -12.44 -8.89
CA LEU A 47 -2.59 -12.23 -9.13
C LEU A 47 -2.97 -10.75 -9.00
N ALA A 48 -2.59 -10.11 -7.89
CA ALA A 48 -2.91 -8.70 -7.65
C ALA A 48 -2.27 -7.75 -8.68
N LEU A 49 -1.04 -8.02 -9.12
CA LEU A 49 -0.41 -7.25 -10.18
C LEU A 49 -1.08 -7.48 -11.53
N SER A 50 -1.51 -8.72 -11.80
CA SER A 50 -2.18 -9.07 -13.05
C SER A 50 -3.54 -8.39 -13.21
N GLU A 51 -4.25 -8.18 -12.10
CA GLU A 51 -5.53 -7.44 -12.09
C GLU A 51 -5.36 -5.97 -12.50
N ARG A 52 -4.22 -5.34 -12.17
CA ARG A 52 -3.98 -3.91 -12.42
C ARG A 52 -3.24 -3.64 -13.73
N HIS A 53 -2.21 -4.43 -14.01
CA HIS A 53 -1.27 -4.20 -15.11
C HIS A 53 -1.42 -5.22 -16.25
N GLY A 54 -2.33 -6.18 -16.10
CA GLY A 54 -2.45 -7.34 -16.98
C GLY A 54 -1.38 -8.39 -16.69
N ARG A 55 -1.44 -9.49 -17.43
CA ARG A 55 -0.58 -10.68 -17.28
C ARG A 55 0.87 -10.36 -16.92
N ILE A 56 1.37 -10.90 -15.82
CA ILE A 56 2.80 -10.83 -15.45
C ILE A 56 3.54 -12.02 -16.08
N ARG A 57 4.66 -11.77 -16.77
CA ARG A 57 5.47 -12.82 -17.43
C ARG A 57 6.79 -13.12 -16.71
N HIS A 58 7.33 -12.16 -15.98
CA HIS A 58 8.64 -12.28 -15.34
C HIS A 58 8.68 -11.46 -14.05
N LEU A 59 9.26 -12.04 -13.00
CA LEU A 59 9.66 -11.37 -11.77
C LEU A 59 11.19 -11.43 -11.61
N MET A 60 11.80 -10.35 -11.14
CA MET A 60 13.20 -10.29 -10.76
C MET A 60 13.29 -9.97 -9.27
N LEU A 61 14.02 -10.81 -8.52
CA LEU A 61 14.19 -10.68 -7.07
C LEU A 61 15.66 -10.85 -6.68
N ASN A 62 16.02 -10.33 -5.52
CA ASN A 62 17.35 -10.54 -4.96
C ASN A 62 17.54 -12.00 -4.51
N ILE A 63 18.72 -12.60 -4.76
CA ILE A 63 18.97 -14.04 -4.41
C ILE A 63 19.13 -14.28 -2.91
N HIS A 64 19.56 -13.28 -2.16
CA HIS A 64 19.95 -13.39 -0.75
C HIS A 64 18.80 -13.14 0.23
N ALA A 65 17.72 -12.48 -0.21
CA ALA A 65 16.57 -12.19 0.64
C ALA A 65 15.59 -13.38 0.80
N TRP A 66 15.55 -14.30 -0.16
CA TRP A 66 14.49 -15.32 -0.25
C TRP A 66 14.99 -16.73 0.13
N GLU A 67 14.11 -17.50 0.78
CA GLU A 67 14.43 -18.82 1.35
C GLU A 67 14.62 -19.91 0.28
N SER A 68 13.99 -19.76 -0.88
CA SER A 68 14.12 -20.70 -2.00
C SER A 68 14.24 -19.99 -3.35
N ARG A 69 14.72 -20.71 -4.37
CA ARG A 69 15.02 -20.15 -5.71
C ARG A 69 14.20 -20.80 -6.81
N THR A 70 12.90 -20.86 -6.60
CA THR A 70 11.95 -21.35 -7.61
C THR A 70 12.09 -20.51 -8.87
N ARG A 71 12.36 -21.15 -10.02
CA ARG A 71 12.60 -20.44 -11.30
C ARG A 71 11.33 -20.15 -12.10
N ARG A 72 10.24 -20.85 -11.76
CA ARG A 72 8.98 -20.83 -12.49
C ARG A 72 7.84 -20.97 -11.51
N LEU A 73 6.82 -20.14 -11.67
CA LEU A 73 5.61 -20.17 -10.89
C LEU A 73 4.42 -20.23 -11.84
N THR A 74 3.52 -21.17 -11.62
CA THR A 74 2.25 -21.22 -12.36
C THR A 74 1.17 -20.57 -11.51
N VAL A 75 0.48 -19.57 -12.06
CA VAL A 75 -0.61 -18.85 -11.41
C VAL A 75 -1.81 -18.88 -12.35
N GLY A 76 -2.82 -19.68 -12.01
CA GLY A 76 -3.92 -19.97 -12.93
C GLY A 76 -3.41 -20.58 -14.25
N PRO A 77 -3.76 -20.02 -15.43
CA PRO A 77 -3.25 -20.48 -16.71
C PRO A 77 -1.84 -19.96 -17.06
N ASP A 78 -1.29 -19.04 -16.25
CA ASP A 78 -0.09 -18.30 -16.59
C ASP A 78 1.18 -18.86 -15.95
N LEU A 79 2.23 -18.95 -16.76
CA LEU A 79 3.57 -19.30 -16.30
C LEU A 79 4.41 -18.04 -16.14
N VAL A 80 4.78 -17.73 -14.91
CA VAL A 80 5.66 -16.63 -14.55
C VAL A 80 7.09 -17.13 -14.38
N ARG A 81 8.03 -16.52 -15.11
CA ARG A 81 9.46 -16.77 -14.90
C ARG A 81 9.93 -15.98 -13.68
N ILE A 82 10.84 -16.57 -12.92
CA ILE A 82 11.47 -15.89 -11.78
C ILE A 82 12.98 -15.86 -12.03
N GLY A 83 13.53 -14.66 -12.05
CA GLY A 83 14.97 -14.39 -12.11
C GLY A 83 15.49 -13.98 -10.74
N TRP A 84 16.64 -14.53 -10.37
CA TRP A 84 17.31 -14.29 -9.10
C TRP A 84 18.63 -13.57 -9.38
N PHE A 85 18.81 -12.36 -8.85
CA PHE A 85 19.98 -11.51 -9.11
C PHE A 85 20.62 -11.04 -7.80
N ASP A 86 21.94 -11.17 -7.68
CA ASP A 86 22.68 -10.69 -6.51
C ASP A 86 22.90 -9.17 -6.55
N THR A 87 22.97 -8.61 -7.76
CA THR A 87 23.10 -7.18 -8.02
C THR A 87 21.81 -6.38 -7.83
N LEU A 88 20.64 -7.04 -7.78
CA LEU A 88 19.37 -6.36 -7.52
C LEU A 88 19.25 -6.07 -6.03
N ASP A 89 18.85 -4.87 -5.64
CA ASP A 89 18.69 -4.54 -4.23
C ASP A 89 17.62 -5.43 -3.56
N PRO A 90 17.84 -5.97 -2.34
CA PRO A 90 16.83 -6.74 -1.60
C PRO A 90 15.50 -6.02 -1.39
N ALA A 91 15.52 -4.69 -1.34
CA ALA A 91 14.34 -3.85 -1.21
C ALA A 91 13.60 -3.64 -2.53
N LEU A 92 14.08 -4.15 -3.67
CA LEU A 92 13.47 -3.95 -4.98
C LEU A 92 13.02 -5.27 -5.59
N LEU A 93 11.77 -5.28 -6.06
CA LEU A 93 11.23 -6.31 -6.93
C LEU A 93 10.83 -5.66 -8.25
N VAL A 94 11.26 -6.25 -9.36
CA VAL A 94 10.89 -5.79 -10.70
C VAL A 94 9.99 -6.83 -11.35
N ALA A 95 8.78 -6.44 -11.73
CA ALA A 95 7.87 -7.26 -12.51
C ALA A 95 7.82 -6.77 -13.94
N THR A 96 7.72 -7.69 -14.90
CA THR A 96 7.49 -7.35 -16.30
C THR A 96 6.19 -7.97 -16.78
N THR A 97 5.33 -7.13 -17.34
CA THR A 97 4.04 -7.52 -17.90
C THR A 97 4.21 -8.18 -19.27
N GLY A 98 3.17 -8.86 -19.75
CA GLY A 98 3.09 -9.41 -21.11
C GLY A 98 3.09 -8.36 -22.22
N ARG A 99 2.94 -7.07 -21.86
CA ARG A 99 3.06 -5.91 -22.78
C ARG A 99 4.42 -5.22 -22.66
N ASP A 100 5.40 -5.86 -22.02
CA ASP A 100 6.74 -5.34 -21.79
C ASP A 100 6.82 -4.04 -20.97
N LEU A 101 5.75 -3.75 -20.22
CA LEU A 101 5.78 -2.72 -19.17
C LEU A 101 6.46 -3.25 -17.93
N GLN A 102 7.34 -2.44 -17.35
CA GLN A 102 8.03 -2.71 -16.10
C GLN A 102 7.20 -2.15 -14.93
N VAL A 103 7.19 -2.87 -13.82
CA VAL A 103 6.56 -2.46 -12.55
C VAL A 103 7.58 -2.66 -11.43
N ASP A 104 8.02 -1.57 -10.83
CA ASP A 104 9.06 -1.54 -9.80
C ASP A 104 8.43 -1.37 -8.42
N LEU A 105 8.59 -2.36 -7.55
CA LEU A 105 8.01 -2.36 -6.21
C LEU A 105 9.07 -2.30 -5.14
N LEU A 106 8.83 -1.44 -4.14
CA LEU A 106 9.50 -1.57 -2.85
C LEU A 106 9.07 -2.88 -2.19
N VAL A 107 10.04 -3.67 -1.73
CA VAL A 107 9.86 -4.84 -0.87
C VAL A 107 10.21 -4.46 0.56
N VAL A 108 9.21 -4.43 1.43
CA VAL A 108 9.42 -4.18 2.87
C VAL A 108 9.75 -5.51 3.57
N PRO A 109 10.84 -5.62 4.34
CA PRO A 109 11.15 -6.85 5.08
C PRO A 109 9.97 -7.33 5.96
N PRO A 110 9.64 -8.63 6.02
CA PRO A 110 8.53 -9.15 6.81
C PRO A 110 8.56 -8.76 8.29
N ALA A 111 9.76 -8.69 8.87
CA ALA A 111 9.99 -8.33 10.28
C ALA A 111 9.92 -6.82 10.56
N THR A 112 9.66 -5.99 9.55
CA THR A 112 9.54 -4.54 9.71
C THR A 112 8.36 -4.20 10.61
N PRO A 113 8.52 -3.30 11.61
CA PRO A 113 7.39 -2.86 12.44
C PRO A 113 6.26 -2.28 11.59
N THR A 114 5.01 -2.61 11.93
CA THR A 114 3.83 -2.28 11.11
C THR A 114 3.79 -0.84 10.63
N ALA A 115 3.95 0.12 11.54
CA ALA A 115 3.81 1.52 11.15
C ALA A 115 5.02 2.04 10.34
N VAL A 116 6.19 1.39 10.42
CA VAL A 116 7.31 1.65 9.51
C VAL A 116 7.01 1.08 8.12
N ALA A 117 6.44 -0.13 8.06
CA ALA A 117 6.05 -0.77 6.81
C ALA A 117 4.96 0.02 6.08
N GLU A 118 3.94 0.49 6.81
CA GLU A 118 2.88 1.33 6.27
C GLU A 118 3.42 2.65 5.74
N TRP A 119 4.30 3.33 6.49
CA TRP A 119 4.95 4.55 6.04
C TRP A 119 5.79 4.31 4.76
N ALA A 120 6.54 3.22 4.71
CA ALA A 120 7.39 2.89 3.58
C ALA A 120 6.56 2.56 2.33
N MET A 121 5.49 1.76 2.49
CA MET A 121 4.56 1.45 1.39
C MET A 121 3.83 2.69 0.87
N ALA A 122 3.39 3.59 1.76
CA ALA A 122 2.77 4.86 1.36
C ALA A 122 3.75 5.77 0.61
N THR A 123 5.00 5.86 1.09
CA THR A 123 6.06 6.63 0.43
C THR A 123 6.40 6.06 -0.94
N ALA A 124 6.42 4.73 -1.09
CA ALA A 124 6.68 4.07 -2.37
C ALA A 124 5.54 4.25 -3.38
N ALA A 125 4.30 4.40 -2.91
CA ALA A 125 3.13 4.61 -3.75
C ALA A 125 2.83 6.10 -4.07
N ASP A 126 3.56 7.04 -3.49
CA ASP A 126 3.42 8.47 -3.76
C ASP A 126 4.01 8.82 -5.14
N PRO A 127 3.21 9.31 -6.11
CA PRO A 127 3.71 9.70 -7.43
C PRO A 127 4.75 10.84 -7.41
N ALA A 128 4.79 11.63 -6.32
CA ALA A 128 5.78 12.67 -6.13
C ALA A 128 7.14 12.14 -5.61
N ASN A 129 7.17 10.91 -5.08
CA ASN A 129 8.39 10.33 -4.52
C ASN A 129 9.45 10.08 -5.61
N ARG A 130 10.69 10.45 -5.28
CA ARG A 130 11.87 10.32 -6.15
C ARG A 130 12.94 9.39 -5.56
N ARG A 131 12.70 8.83 -4.38
CA ARG A 131 13.63 7.94 -3.69
C ARG A 131 13.56 6.54 -4.28
N ARG A 132 14.70 5.86 -4.37
CA ARG A 132 14.74 4.44 -4.70
C ARG A 132 14.35 3.61 -3.49
N ALA A 133 14.01 2.35 -3.72
CA ALA A 133 13.59 1.42 -2.67
C ALA A 133 14.53 1.37 -1.44
N PRO A 134 15.86 1.18 -1.57
CA PRO A 134 16.74 1.14 -0.39
C PRO A 134 16.78 2.46 0.38
N ASP A 135 16.68 3.59 -0.33
CA ASP A 135 16.70 4.93 0.29
C ASP A 135 15.46 5.18 1.15
N ILE A 136 14.31 4.58 0.80
CA ILE A 136 13.09 4.66 1.61
C ILE A 136 13.28 3.90 2.91
N LEU A 137 13.79 2.66 2.86
CA LEU A 137 14.01 1.86 4.06
C LEU A 137 15.11 2.44 4.96
N ALA A 138 16.12 3.08 4.39
CA ALA A 138 17.23 3.67 5.14
C ALA A 138 16.83 4.90 5.98
N VAL A 139 15.76 5.62 5.59
CA VAL A 139 15.26 6.80 6.31
C VAL A 139 13.98 6.51 7.10
N ALA A 140 13.64 5.23 7.24
CA ALA A 140 12.50 4.78 8.02
C ALA A 140 12.56 5.35 9.45
N PRO A 141 11.43 5.86 9.98
CA PRO A 141 11.42 6.43 11.32
C PRO A 141 11.64 5.34 12.40
N ASP A 142 12.56 5.57 13.33
CA ASP A 142 12.85 4.67 14.48
C ASP A 142 11.63 4.40 15.37
N ARG A 143 10.64 5.29 15.33
CA ARG A 143 9.33 5.14 15.95
C ARG A 143 8.30 5.87 15.08
N PRO A 144 7.35 5.18 14.45
CA PRO A 144 6.22 5.82 13.82
C PRO A 144 5.33 6.39 14.94
N GLY A 145 5.53 7.67 15.27
CA GLY A 145 4.85 8.33 16.36
C GLY A 145 4.44 9.74 15.96
N ALA A 146 3.14 9.93 15.73
CA ALA A 146 2.39 11.16 15.95
C ALA A 146 2.96 12.46 15.35
N THR A 147 2.75 12.68 14.05
CA THR A 147 2.60 14.03 13.46
C THR A 147 1.94 13.82 12.09
N ALA A 148 0.66 14.12 11.84
CA ALA A 148 -0.04 15.36 12.12
C ALA A 148 -1.49 15.12 12.61
N ALA A 149 -1.73 15.41 13.89
CA ALA A 149 -3.01 15.92 14.34
C ALA A 149 -2.76 17.40 14.69
N THR A 150 -2.91 18.27 13.70
CA THR A 150 -3.05 19.71 13.95
C THR A 150 -4.02 20.24 12.92
N GLY A 151 -5.24 20.51 13.40
CA GLY A 151 -6.26 21.28 12.71
C GLY A 151 -7.56 20.53 12.46
N SER A 152 -8.53 20.72 13.38
CA SER A 152 -9.98 20.75 13.14
C SER A 152 -10.68 19.46 12.68
N ASP A 153 -11.83 19.00 13.20
CA ASP A 153 -12.84 19.57 14.10
C ASP A 153 -13.63 18.40 14.75
N THR A 154 -14.07 18.63 15.99
CA THR A 154 -15.24 18.04 16.69
C THR A 154 -15.51 16.53 16.60
N CYS A 155 -15.25 15.83 17.71
CA CYS A 155 -16.06 14.67 18.10
C CYS A 155 -17.52 15.12 18.22
N ALA A 156 -18.36 14.69 17.28
CA ALA A 156 -19.78 14.55 17.52
C ALA A 156 -19.94 13.52 18.66
N VAL A 157 -20.15 14.02 19.87
CA VAL A 157 -20.72 13.24 20.98
C VAL A 157 -22.09 12.78 20.51
N TRP A 158 -22.21 11.48 20.28
CA TRP A 158 -23.51 10.82 20.22
C TRP A 158 -23.96 10.56 21.66
N ASP A 159 -24.79 11.44 22.19
CA ASP A 159 -25.72 11.09 23.26
C ASP A 159 -27.12 11.00 22.66
N ASN A 160 -27.60 9.78 22.51
CA ASN A 160 -29.02 9.50 22.44
C ASN A 160 -29.47 9.20 23.88
N GLU A 161 -30.49 9.88 24.38
CA GLU A 161 -31.66 9.29 25.04
C GLU A 161 -32.64 10.41 25.43
N GLY A 162 -33.94 10.13 25.26
CA GLY A 162 -35.02 11.12 25.23
C GLY A 162 -35.50 11.63 26.58
N GLY A 163 -36.40 12.61 26.51
CA GLY A 163 -37.11 13.11 27.69
C GLY A 163 -38.02 14.29 27.36
N SER A 164 -39.32 14.03 27.33
CA SER A 164 -40.42 14.97 27.11
C SER A 164 -40.55 16.05 28.18
N THR A 165 -41.11 17.21 27.78
CA THR A 165 -41.70 18.30 28.60
C THR A 165 -40.72 19.11 29.45
N ARG A 166 -40.82 20.43 29.64
CA ARG A 166 -41.93 21.41 29.59
C ARG A 166 -41.30 22.81 29.65
N LEU A 167 -42.03 23.79 29.11
CA LEU A 167 -42.15 25.19 29.53
C LEU A 167 -41.00 26.21 29.31
N ALA A 168 -41.50 27.39 28.91
CA ALA A 168 -40.91 28.73 28.99
C ALA A 168 -39.71 28.98 28.06
N GLY A 169 -39.69 29.99 27.20
CA GLY A 169 -40.53 31.18 27.08
C GLY A 169 -39.67 32.24 26.39
N GLY A 170 -40.26 33.00 25.47
CA GLY A 170 -39.64 34.19 24.87
C GLY A 170 -38.60 33.87 23.78
N GLY A 171 -38.66 34.45 22.59
CA GLY A 171 -39.51 35.51 22.10
C GLY A 171 -39.21 35.68 20.61
N ARG A 172 -40.13 36.34 19.91
CA ARG A 172 -39.86 36.79 18.55
C ARG A 172 -40.51 38.14 18.36
N VAL A 173 -39.81 38.96 17.58
CA VAL A 173 -40.21 40.12 16.75
C VAL A 173 -39.16 41.21 16.99
N ARG A 174 -38.13 41.27 16.14
CA ARG A 174 -38.06 41.97 14.83
C ARG A 174 -38.07 43.50 14.97
N ALA A 175 -36.88 44.06 14.75
CA ALA A 175 -36.51 45.21 13.91
C ALA A 175 -37.59 46.26 13.59
N ARG A 176 -37.27 47.55 13.78
CA ARG A 176 -36.84 48.50 12.73
C ARG A 176 -36.91 49.96 13.21
N ASP A 177 -36.02 50.77 12.60
CA ASP A 177 -36.06 52.23 12.36
C ASP A 177 -36.16 53.13 13.61
N GLY A 178 -35.48 54.25 13.79
CA GLY A 178 -34.76 55.21 12.95
C GLY A 178 -34.90 56.57 13.66
N VAL A 179 -33.84 57.40 13.68
CA VAL A 179 -33.81 58.89 13.52
C VAL A 179 -34.95 59.69 14.22
N ASP A 180 -34.75 60.69 15.11
CA ASP A 180 -33.84 61.84 15.08
C ASP A 180 -33.84 62.62 16.42
N ALA A 181 -32.92 63.58 16.47
CA ALA A 181 -32.75 64.72 17.38
C ALA A 181 -34.00 65.41 17.97
N ALA A 182 -33.94 65.68 19.29
CA ALA A 182 -33.95 67.00 19.95
C ALA A 182 -34.49 66.89 21.39
#